data_AF-A0A964RNA4-F1
#
_entry.id   AF-A0A964RNA4-F1
#
_cell.length_a   1.000
_cell.length_b   1.000
_cell.length_c   1.000
_cell.angle_alpha   90.00
_cell.angle_beta   90.00
_cell.angle_gamma   90.00
#
_symmetry.space_group_name_H-M   'P 1'
#
loop_
_entity.id
_entity.type
_entity.pdbx_description
1 polymer ?
#
loop_
_entity_poly.entity_id
_entity_poly.type
_entity_poly.pdbx_seq_one_letter_code
_entity_poly.pdbx_strand_id
1 'polypeptide(L)'
;MLSTMTITVLIVITVLAFDFINGFHDTAVAVATSITTRALTPKAAIILCAIFNFMGAFSGTAVAKTVGANIVDQSNIKQWVILGMLISAIIWNLITWYFGIPSSSSHALIGALVGGGIAYTGSFNVVNWYNLFNSVIMWIFIAPVIGFAAGYILMIALNWILKPFKIQFINKLFLKLQVVAGAFMAFEHGGNDAQKSMGMITMALLSGGFISSFNVPTWVIIACALAMALGTAAGGKKIIKTMGSGMAKLTPVNGFTAQTGGAAVIFLATLFHAPVSTTHIISTTVMGVGASKRIKSVKWGVAQNIVWAWILTIPITAVLSAIIIYMMKPFM
;
A
#
# COMPACT_ATOMS: atom_id res chain seq x y z
N MET A 1 -23.45 16.25 -21.52
CA MET A 1 -22.15 15.59 -21.24
C MET A 1 -21.33 16.49 -20.34
N LEU A 2 -20.76 15.96 -19.26
CA LEU A 2 -19.86 16.73 -18.39
C LEU A 2 -18.62 17.16 -19.20
N SER A 3 -18.12 18.38 -18.97
CA SER A 3 -16.91 18.84 -19.64
C SER A 3 -15.70 18.01 -19.19
N THR A 4 -14.70 17.84 -20.06
CA THR A 4 -13.41 17.17 -19.74
C THR A 4 -12.80 17.74 -18.46
N MET A 5 -12.88 19.07 -18.27
CA MET A 5 -12.41 19.73 -17.05
C MET A 5 -13.19 19.28 -15.82
N THR A 6 -14.52 19.19 -15.90
CA THR A 6 -15.35 18.75 -14.78
C THR A 6 -15.04 17.30 -14.38
N ILE A 7 -14.89 16.39 -15.35
CA ILE A 7 -14.57 14.99 -15.06
C ILE A 7 -13.16 14.87 -14.46
N THR A 8 -12.20 15.65 -14.95
CA THR A 8 -10.83 15.69 -14.41
C THR A 8 -10.83 16.12 -12.94
N VAL A 9 -11.56 17.19 -12.60
CA VAL A 9 -11.69 17.65 -11.21
C VAL A 9 -12.32 16.57 -10.33
N LEU A 10 -13.37 15.89 -10.81
CA LEU A 10 -13.98 14.77 -10.08
C LEU A 10 -13.00 13.61 -9.86
N ILE A 11 -12.17 13.29 -10.85
CA ILE A 11 -11.12 12.27 -10.70
C ILE A 11 -10.10 12.71 -9.65
N VAL A 12 -9.62 13.96 -9.69
CA VAL A 12 -8.68 14.48 -8.69
C VAL A 12 -9.26 14.33 -7.29
N ILE A 13 -10.50 14.78 -7.06
CA ILE A 13 -11.17 14.65 -5.76
C ILE A 13 -11.28 13.18 -5.35
N THR A 14 -11.66 12.30 -6.28
CA THR A 14 -11.84 10.87 -6.01
C THR A 14 -10.51 10.17 -5.70
N VAL A 15 -9.43 10.51 -6.41
CA VAL A 15 -8.09 9.99 -6.12
C VAL A 15 -7.59 10.47 -4.77
N LEU A 16 -7.79 11.76 -4.43
CA LEU A 16 -7.41 12.27 -3.10
C LEU A 16 -8.24 11.60 -1.98
N ALA A 17 -9.52 11.29 -2.24
CA ALA A 17 -10.32 10.50 -1.33
C ALA A 17 -9.79 9.05 -1.20
N PHE A 18 -9.41 8.41 -2.30
CA PHE A 18 -8.76 7.11 -2.29
C PHE A 18 -7.45 7.13 -1.49
N ASP A 19 -6.62 8.15 -1.69
CA ASP A 19 -5.32 8.29 -1.02
C ASP A 19 -5.48 8.57 0.48
N PHE A 20 -6.47 9.38 0.85
CA PHE A 20 -6.88 9.56 2.24
C PHE A 20 -7.37 8.25 2.87
N ILE A 21 -8.20 7.49 2.14
CA ILE A 21 -8.68 6.18 2.60
C ILE A 21 -7.53 5.22 2.80
N ASN A 22 -6.60 5.19 1.85
CA ASN A 22 -5.42 4.36 1.92
C ASN A 22 -4.55 4.75 3.13
N GLY A 23 -4.34 6.05 3.34
CA GLY A 23 -3.62 6.58 4.50
C GLY A 23 -4.16 6.02 5.81
N PHE A 24 -5.47 6.11 6.07
CA PHE A 24 -6.01 5.60 7.33
C PHE A 24 -6.05 4.06 7.39
N HIS A 25 -6.25 3.39 6.26
CA HIS A 25 -6.30 1.93 6.15
C HIS A 25 -4.93 1.32 6.50
N ASP A 26 -3.87 1.84 5.89
CA ASP A 26 -2.52 1.28 5.97
C ASP A 26 -1.65 1.96 7.05
N THR A 27 -2.13 3.03 7.70
CA THR A 27 -1.59 3.49 8.99
C THR A 27 -1.44 2.32 9.95
N ALA A 28 -2.45 1.45 9.97
CA ALA A 28 -2.49 0.30 10.86
C ALA A 28 -1.30 -0.64 10.69
N VAL A 29 -0.82 -0.79 9.46
CA VAL A 29 0.33 -1.62 9.09
C VAL A 29 1.63 -1.00 9.61
N ALA A 30 1.79 0.32 9.46
CA ALA A 30 3.01 1.01 9.85
C ALA A 30 3.15 1.21 11.38
N VAL A 31 2.03 1.45 12.09
CA VAL A 31 2.07 1.83 13.51
C VAL A 31 1.75 0.69 14.49
N ALA A 32 1.06 -0.37 14.07
CA ALA A 32 0.58 -1.40 14.99
C ALA A 32 1.72 -2.07 15.77
N THR A 33 2.86 -2.32 15.13
CA THR A 33 4.04 -2.90 15.77
C THR A 33 4.61 -1.96 16.85
N SER A 34 4.67 -0.65 16.61
CA SER A 34 5.19 0.33 17.59
C SER A 34 4.25 0.56 18.76
N ILE A 35 2.94 0.45 18.53
CA ILE A 35 1.92 0.57 19.59
C ILE A 35 1.89 -0.70 20.45
N THR A 36 1.95 -1.87 19.84
CA THR A 36 1.81 -3.16 20.54
C THR A 36 3.02 -3.50 21.40
N THR A 37 4.22 -3.13 20.96
CA THR A 37 5.45 -3.25 21.75
C THR A 37 5.59 -2.14 22.80
N ARG A 38 4.69 -1.14 22.80
CA ARG A 38 4.71 0.06 23.64
C ARG A 38 5.94 0.94 23.41
N ALA A 39 6.52 0.90 22.21
CA ALA A 39 7.57 1.85 21.80
C ALA A 39 7.02 3.27 21.67
N LEU A 40 5.79 3.42 21.21
CA LEU A 40 5.09 4.69 21.09
C LEU A 40 3.67 4.60 21.64
N THR A 41 3.18 5.72 22.17
CA THR A 41 1.74 5.86 22.42
C THR A 41 0.99 5.93 21.09
N PRO A 42 -0.29 5.53 21.01
CA PRO A 42 -1.06 5.58 19.77
C PRO A 42 -1.04 6.95 19.10
N LYS A 43 -1.15 8.04 19.88
CA LYS A 43 -1.09 9.42 19.36
C LYS A 43 0.27 9.72 18.74
N ALA A 44 1.37 9.42 19.44
CA ALA A 44 2.72 9.67 18.93
C ALA A 44 3.03 8.85 17.68
N ALA A 45 2.58 7.59 17.64
CA ALA A 45 2.79 6.71 16.50
C ALA A 45 2.06 7.22 15.25
N ILE A 46 0.82 7.69 15.39
CA ILE A 46 0.05 8.27 14.28
C ILE A 46 0.69 9.56 13.76
N ILE A 47 1.11 10.47 14.65
CA ILE A 47 1.77 11.73 14.25
C ILE A 47 3.07 11.46 13.51
N LEU A 48 3.92 10.59 14.05
CA LEU A 48 5.17 10.18 13.40
C LEU A 48 4.89 9.60 12.01
N CYS A 49 3.92 8.68 11.92
CA CYS A 49 3.57 8.05 10.66
C CYS A 49 3.06 9.06 9.64
N ALA A 50 2.22 10.02 10.04
CA ALA A 50 1.70 11.05 9.14
C ALA A 50 2.82 11.94 8.57
N ILE A 51 3.76 12.38 9.41
CA ILE A 51 4.91 13.21 8.99
C ILE A 51 5.79 12.44 8.00
N PHE A 52 6.14 11.19 8.34
CA PHE A 52 7.04 10.42 7.47
C PHE A 52 6.34 9.92 6.20
N ASN A 53 5.03 9.61 6.23
CA ASN A 53 4.25 9.36 5.01
C ASN A 53 4.25 10.59 4.09
N PHE A 54 4.04 11.79 4.65
CA PHE A 54 4.11 13.05 3.91
C PHE A 54 5.47 13.23 3.25
N MET A 55 6.56 13.09 4.01
CA MET A 55 7.93 13.22 3.49
C MET A 55 8.25 12.14 2.45
N GLY A 56 7.83 10.91 2.70
CA GLY A 56 8.01 9.76 1.82
C GLY A 56 7.40 9.99 0.44
N ALA A 57 6.24 10.63 0.36
CA ALA A 57 5.59 10.94 -0.91
C ALA A 57 6.48 11.79 -1.87
N PHE A 58 7.42 12.57 -1.35
CA PHE A 58 8.37 13.36 -2.16
C PHE A 58 9.59 12.56 -2.64
N SER A 59 9.71 11.28 -2.28
CA SER A 59 10.89 10.45 -2.59
C SER A 59 11.04 10.08 -4.07
N GLY A 60 9.98 10.20 -4.88
CA GLY A 60 10.06 9.93 -6.32
C GLY A 60 8.70 9.86 -7.00
N THR A 61 8.74 9.55 -8.30
CA THR A 61 7.55 9.44 -9.18
C THR A 61 7.60 8.22 -10.11
N ALA A 62 8.59 7.34 -9.94
CA ALA A 62 8.78 6.19 -10.81
C ALA A 62 7.65 5.15 -10.70
N VAL A 63 7.14 4.89 -9.49
CA VAL A 63 5.97 4.02 -9.27
C VAL A 63 4.71 4.65 -9.87
N ALA A 64 4.60 5.99 -9.81
CA ALA A 64 3.49 6.72 -10.43
C ALA A 64 3.44 6.49 -11.94
N LYS A 65 4.60 6.49 -12.60
CA LYS A 65 4.73 6.17 -14.01
C LYS A 65 4.34 4.73 -14.32
N THR A 66 4.77 3.78 -13.49
CA THR A 66 4.37 2.37 -13.64
C THR A 66 2.85 2.22 -13.58
N VAL A 67 2.20 2.75 -12.54
CA VAL A 67 0.75 2.61 -12.35
C VAL A 67 -0.04 3.38 -13.41
N GLY A 68 0.33 4.64 -13.66
CA GLY A 68 -0.43 5.53 -14.52
C GLY A 68 -0.26 5.23 -16.01
N ALA A 69 0.95 4.86 -16.47
CA ALA A 69 1.26 4.78 -17.90
C ALA A 69 1.56 3.37 -18.43
N ASN A 70 2.04 2.46 -17.58
CA ASN A 70 2.64 1.22 -18.09
C ASN A 70 1.69 0.01 -18.05
N ILE A 71 0.55 0.08 -17.34
CA ILE A 71 -0.35 -1.07 -17.13
C ILE A 71 -1.49 -1.09 -18.14
N VAL A 72 -2.17 0.04 -18.33
CA VAL A 72 -3.32 0.15 -19.21
C VAL A 72 -3.12 1.31 -20.18
N ASP A 73 -3.40 1.07 -21.46
CA ASP A 73 -3.26 2.10 -22.50
C ASP A 73 -4.25 3.24 -22.30
N GLN A 74 -3.72 4.43 -21.99
CA GLN A 74 -4.50 5.62 -21.68
C GLN A 74 -5.19 6.22 -22.91
N SER A 75 -4.65 6.00 -24.11
CA SER A 75 -5.19 6.59 -25.34
C SER A 75 -6.58 6.06 -25.67
N ASN A 76 -6.87 4.84 -25.22
CA ASN A 76 -8.12 4.14 -25.46
C ASN A 76 -9.10 4.22 -24.29
N ILE A 77 -8.79 4.98 -23.23
CA ILE A 77 -9.62 5.06 -22.02
C ILE A 77 -10.13 6.49 -21.81
N LYS A 78 -11.46 6.62 -21.77
CA LYS A 78 -12.12 7.89 -21.42
C LYS A 78 -12.00 8.16 -19.92
N GLN A 79 -11.92 9.44 -19.56
CA GLN A 79 -11.78 9.88 -18.16
C GLN A 79 -12.86 9.32 -17.21
N TRP A 80 -14.12 9.23 -17.65
CA TRP A 80 -15.19 8.68 -16.79
C TRP A 80 -14.97 7.21 -16.41
N VAL A 81 -14.21 6.46 -17.22
CA VAL A 81 -13.85 5.06 -16.94
C VAL A 81 -12.84 5.01 -15.81
N ILE A 82 -11.84 5.92 -15.82
CA ILE A 82 -10.87 6.09 -14.73
C ILE A 82 -11.59 6.37 -13.41
N LEU A 83 -12.61 7.24 -13.45
CA LEU A 83 -13.46 7.53 -12.29
C LEU A 83 -14.16 6.25 -11.77
N GLY A 84 -14.76 5.44 -12.67
CA GLY A 84 -15.39 4.18 -12.29
C GLY A 84 -14.42 3.17 -11.67
N MET A 85 -13.19 3.05 -12.20
CA MET A 85 -12.13 2.21 -11.64
C MET A 85 -11.76 2.63 -10.22
N LEU A 86 -11.61 3.94 -9.98
CA LEU A 86 -11.29 4.47 -8.65
C LEU A 86 -12.42 4.22 -7.64
N ILE A 87 -13.67 4.41 -8.06
CA ILE A 87 -14.84 4.12 -7.20
C ILE A 87 -14.85 2.64 -6.79
N SER A 88 -14.56 1.71 -7.71
CA SER A 88 -14.43 0.28 -7.40
C SER A 88 -13.38 0.01 -6.32
N ALA A 89 -12.17 0.56 -6.50
CA ALA A 89 -11.08 0.38 -5.55
C ALA A 89 -11.42 0.98 -4.16
N ILE A 90 -12.06 2.15 -4.13
CA ILE A 90 -12.54 2.79 -2.90
C ILE A 90 -13.56 1.91 -2.18
N ILE A 91 -14.58 1.41 -2.90
CA ILE A 91 -15.63 0.57 -2.32
C ILE A 91 -15.00 -0.66 -1.66
N TRP A 92 -14.07 -1.33 -2.35
CA TRP A 92 -13.40 -2.50 -1.80
C TRP A 92 -12.59 -2.16 -0.54
N ASN A 93 -11.79 -1.09 -0.57
CA ASN A 93 -11.02 -0.65 0.59
C ASN A 93 -11.91 -0.32 1.80
N LEU A 94 -13.08 0.29 1.58
CA LEU A 94 -14.04 0.58 2.63
C LEU A 94 -14.69 -0.70 3.18
N ILE A 95 -15.02 -1.67 2.32
CA ILE A 95 -15.53 -2.99 2.74
C ILE A 95 -14.50 -3.69 3.62
N THR A 96 -13.24 -3.79 3.17
CA THR A 96 -12.19 -4.50 3.90
C THR A 96 -11.88 -3.80 5.22
N TRP A 97 -11.87 -2.47 5.25
CA TRP A 97 -11.76 -1.70 6.49
C TRP A 97 -12.94 -1.94 7.44
N TYR A 98 -14.17 -1.95 6.93
CA TYR A 98 -15.37 -2.12 7.75
C TYR A 98 -15.33 -3.44 8.51
N PHE A 99 -14.93 -4.52 7.83
CA PHE A 99 -14.74 -5.87 8.38
C PHE A 99 -13.38 -6.09 9.06
N GLY A 100 -12.47 -5.11 9.03
CA GLY A 100 -11.15 -5.20 9.64
C GLY A 100 -10.24 -6.24 8.97
N ILE A 101 -10.45 -6.52 7.69
CA ILE A 101 -9.66 -7.44 6.87
C ILE A 101 -8.45 -6.68 6.32
N PRO A 102 -7.21 -7.12 6.60
CA PRO A 102 -6.01 -6.49 6.06
C PRO A 102 -5.87 -6.83 4.56
N SER A 103 -6.43 -5.95 3.74
CA SER A 103 -6.35 -6.00 2.27
C SER A 103 -5.28 -5.04 1.76
N SER A 104 -4.92 -5.21 0.48
CA SER A 104 -3.98 -4.33 -0.22
C SER A 104 -4.72 -3.34 -1.11
N SER A 105 -4.64 -2.05 -0.79
CA SER A 105 -5.13 -0.97 -1.66
C SER A 105 -4.46 -0.96 -3.03
N SER A 106 -3.19 -1.36 -3.09
CA SER A 106 -2.43 -1.45 -4.34
C SER A 106 -3.04 -2.48 -5.28
N HIS A 107 -3.31 -3.69 -4.80
CA HIS A 107 -3.97 -4.74 -5.59
C HIS A 107 -5.42 -4.40 -5.92
N ALA A 108 -6.12 -3.71 -5.03
CA ALA A 108 -7.47 -3.23 -5.28
C ALA A 108 -7.49 -2.30 -6.51
N LEU A 109 -6.57 -1.33 -6.56
CA LEU A 109 -6.40 -0.40 -7.67
C LEU A 109 -6.00 -1.11 -8.97
N ILE A 110 -5.03 -2.03 -8.93
CA ILE A 110 -4.60 -2.79 -10.12
C ILE A 110 -5.74 -3.65 -10.67
N GLY A 111 -6.47 -4.37 -9.81
CA GLY A 111 -7.61 -5.16 -10.25
C GLY A 111 -8.68 -4.29 -10.90
N ALA A 112 -8.98 -3.13 -10.31
CA ALA A 112 -9.93 -2.18 -10.90
C ALA A 112 -9.46 -1.64 -12.26
N LEU A 113 -8.18 -1.26 -12.40
CA LEU A 113 -7.60 -0.81 -13.67
C LEU A 113 -7.72 -1.88 -14.77
N VAL A 114 -7.29 -3.11 -14.48
CA VAL A 114 -7.31 -4.23 -15.44
C VAL A 114 -8.75 -4.59 -15.81
N GLY A 115 -9.59 -4.88 -14.81
CA GLY A 115 -10.97 -5.28 -15.05
C GLY A 115 -11.80 -4.20 -15.71
N GLY A 116 -11.60 -2.95 -15.31
CA GLY A 116 -12.31 -1.83 -15.90
C GLY A 116 -11.87 -1.52 -17.32
N GLY A 117 -10.58 -1.59 -17.62
CA GLY A 117 -10.06 -1.36 -18.97
C GLY A 117 -10.62 -2.39 -19.95
N ILE A 118 -10.62 -3.67 -19.55
CA ILE A 118 -11.17 -4.76 -20.34
C ILE A 118 -12.69 -4.61 -20.52
N ALA A 119 -13.43 -4.29 -19.45
CA ALA A 119 -14.88 -4.10 -19.54
C ALA A 119 -15.30 -2.93 -20.43
N TYR A 120 -14.52 -1.84 -20.42
CA TYR A 120 -14.80 -0.67 -21.25
C TYR A 120 -14.54 -0.94 -22.73
N THR A 121 -13.38 -1.51 -23.05
CA THR A 121 -12.93 -1.73 -24.44
C THR A 121 -13.46 -3.02 -25.06
N GLY A 122 -13.88 -3.99 -24.25
CA GLY A 122 -14.23 -5.34 -24.69
C GLY A 122 -13.02 -6.17 -25.16
N SER A 123 -11.79 -5.71 -24.90
CA SER A 123 -10.56 -6.33 -25.41
C SER A 123 -9.53 -6.51 -24.30
N PHE A 124 -8.85 -7.65 -24.30
CA PHE A 124 -7.71 -7.92 -23.43
C PHE A 124 -6.46 -7.14 -23.85
N ASN A 125 -6.41 -6.60 -25.07
CA ASN A 125 -5.23 -5.90 -25.59
C ASN A 125 -5.02 -4.51 -25.00
N VAL A 126 -6.03 -3.95 -24.31
CA VAL A 126 -5.90 -2.66 -23.60
C VAL A 126 -4.91 -2.73 -22.44
N VAL A 127 -4.66 -3.94 -21.93
CA VAL A 127 -3.73 -4.21 -20.83
C VAL A 127 -2.37 -4.59 -21.40
N ASN A 128 -1.31 -3.91 -20.96
CA ASN A 128 0.05 -4.34 -21.26
C ASN A 128 0.42 -5.52 -20.35
N TRP A 129 0.14 -6.75 -20.81
CA TRP A 129 0.36 -7.98 -20.03
C TRP A 129 1.81 -8.18 -19.61
N TYR A 130 2.77 -7.77 -20.45
CA TYR A 130 4.20 -7.86 -20.12
C TYR A 130 4.55 -6.97 -18.93
N ASN A 131 4.14 -5.70 -18.96
CA ASN A 131 4.38 -4.76 -17.87
C ASN A 131 3.58 -5.12 -16.61
N LEU A 132 2.31 -5.52 -16.76
CA LEU A 132 1.50 -6.00 -15.64
C LEU A 132 2.19 -7.19 -14.95
N PHE A 133 2.71 -8.15 -15.73
CA PHE A 133 3.38 -9.31 -15.18
C PHE A 133 4.68 -8.94 -14.46
N ASN A 134 5.57 -8.22 -15.14
CA ASN A 134 6.90 -7.92 -14.60
C ASN A 134 6.91 -6.89 -13.47
N SER A 135 6.10 -5.84 -13.60
CA SER A 135 6.13 -4.73 -12.64
C SER A 135 5.16 -4.94 -11.48
N VAL A 136 4.11 -5.77 -11.66
CA VAL A 136 3.11 -6.00 -10.61
C VAL A 136 3.06 -7.46 -10.19
N ILE A 137 2.59 -8.37 -11.04
CA ILE A 137 2.25 -9.76 -10.67
C ILE A 137 3.45 -10.46 -10.04
N MET A 138 4.63 -10.33 -10.64
CA MET A 138 5.87 -10.90 -10.13
C MET A 138 6.16 -10.40 -8.70
N TRP A 139 6.02 -9.09 -8.46
CA TRP A 139 6.23 -8.49 -7.16
C TRP A 139 5.17 -8.83 -6.10
N ILE A 140 3.96 -9.22 -6.52
CA ILE A 140 2.92 -9.77 -5.61
C ILE A 140 3.45 -11.02 -4.88
N PHE A 141 4.24 -11.85 -5.56
CA PHE A 141 4.80 -13.08 -5.00
C PHE A 141 6.20 -12.86 -4.41
N ILE A 142 7.06 -12.13 -5.11
CA ILE A 142 8.44 -11.92 -4.70
C ILE A 142 8.51 -11.09 -3.41
N ALA A 143 7.78 -9.97 -3.32
CA ALA A 143 7.92 -9.06 -2.17
C ALA A 143 7.54 -9.71 -0.83
N PRO A 144 6.45 -10.53 -0.73
CA PRO A 144 6.15 -11.31 0.47
C PRO A 144 7.23 -12.34 0.84
N VAL A 145 7.82 -13.02 -0.15
CA VAL A 145 8.89 -14.01 0.10
C VAL A 145 10.14 -13.31 0.62
N ILE A 146 10.54 -12.21 -0.01
CA ILE A 146 11.67 -11.39 0.46
C ILE A 146 11.35 -10.80 1.83
N GLY A 147 10.13 -10.32 2.09
CA GLY A 147 9.69 -9.83 3.40
C GLY A 147 9.86 -10.87 4.50
N PHE A 148 9.35 -12.09 4.28
CA PHE A 148 9.54 -13.21 5.20
C PHE A 148 11.02 -13.52 5.43
N ALA A 149 11.81 -13.64 4.36
CA ALA A 149 13.24 -13.93 4.45
C ALA A 149 14.00 -12.82 5.19
N ALA A 150 13.73 -11.55 4.88
CA ALA A 150 14.35 -10.39 5.52
C ALA A 150 14.05 -10.39 7.02
N GLY A 151 12.79 -10.58 7.42
CA GLY A 151 12.41 -10.67 8.83
C GLY A 151 13.10 -11.83 9.55
N TYR A 152 13.17 -12.99 8.91
CA TYR A 152 13.80 -14.19 9.47
C TYR A 152 15.31 -14.01 9.65
N ILE A 153 16.02 -13.59 8.59
CA ILE A 153 17.48 -13.44 8.57
C ILE A 153 17.92 -12.32 9.50
N LEU A 154 17.27 -11.15 9.46
CA LEU A 154 17.60 -10.03 10.35
C LEU A 154 17.40 -10.42 11.82
N MET A 155 16.37 -11.19 12.15
CA MET A 155 16.13 -11.63 13.52
C MET A 155 17.21 -12.61 14.00
N ILE A 156 17.67 -13.53 13.14
CA ILE A 156 18.78 -14.44 13.46
C ILE A 156 20.07 -13.64 13.71
N ALA A 157 20.40 -12.72 12.81
CA ALA A 157 21.58 -11.87 12.96
C ALA A 157 21.54 -11.07 14.26
N LEU A 158 20.39 -10.44 14.57
CA LEU A 158 20.22 -9.71 15.83
C LEU A 158 20.31 -10.63 17.05
N ASN A 159 19.76 -11.84 17.02
CA ASN A 159 19.89 -12.77 18.13
C ASN A 159 21.35 -13.14 18.41
N TRP A 160 22.20 -13.24 17.38
CA TRP A 160 23.62 -13.52 17.53
C TRP A 160 24.36 -12.31 18.13
N ILE A 161 24.10 -11.12 17.59
CA ILE A 161 24.70 -9.86 18.06
C ILE A 161 24.29 -9.54 19.50
N LEU A 162 23.04 -9.81 19.86
CA LEU A 162 22.45 -9.43 21.14
C LEU A 162 22.66 -10.47 22.25
N LYS A 163 23.15 -11.67 21.91
CA LYS A 163 23.41 -12.77 22.87
C LYS A 163 24.20 -12.36 24.12
N PRO A 164 25.25 -11.52 24.07
CA PRO A 164 26.01 -11.15 25.27
C PRO A 164 25.32 -10.09 26.15
N PHE A 165 24.25 -9.44 25.69
CA PHE A 165 23.63 -8.31 26.39
C PHE A 165 22.47 -8.73 27.29
N LYS A 166 22.28 -8.01 28.40
CA LYS A 166 21.14 -8.23 29.31
C LYS A 166 19.82 -7.83 28.65
N ILE A 167 18.77 -8.64 28.83
CA ILE A 167 17.42 -8.41 28.28
C ILE A 167 16.86 -7.02 28.61
N GLN A 168 17.12 -6.51 29.81
CA GLN A 168 16.68 -5.17 30.24
C GLN A 168 17.30 -4.05 29.40
N PHE A 169 18.59 -4.15 29.09
CA PHE A 169 19.29 -3.18 28.24
C PHE A 169 18.76 -3.25 26.80
N ILE A 170 18.64 -4.47 26.27
CA ILE A 170 18.10 -4.72 24.93
C ILE A 170 16.71 -4.09 24.79
N ASN A 171 15.79 -4.36 25.72
CA ASN A 171 14.45 -3.79 25.66
C ASN A 171 14.46 -2.25 25.66
N LYS A 172 15.26 -1.61 26.53
CA LYS A 172 15.37 -0.14 26.58
C LYS A 172 15.93 0.45 25.27
N LEU A 173 16.94 -0.19 24.69
CA LEU A 173 17.54 0.24 23.42
C LEU A 173 16.56 0.09 22.26
N PHE A 174 15.95 -1.09 22.12
CA PHE A 174 15.08 -1.38 20.99
C PHE A 174 13.74 -0.65 21.04
N LEU A 175 13.25 -0.23 22.21
CA LEU A 175 12.12 0.72 22.27
C LEU A 175 12.45 2.03 21.55
N LYS A 176 13.68 2.53 21.65
CA LYS A 176 14.11 3.75 20.96
C LYS A 176 14.39 3.51 19.47
N LEU A 177 15.11 2.44 19.15
CA LEU A 177 15.42 2.09 17.76
C LEU A 177 14.16 1.78 16.95
N GLN A 178 13.15 1.17 17.58
CA GLN A 178 11.88 0.88 16.93
C GLN A 178 11.12 2.15 16.51
N VAL A 179 11.31 3.29 17.19
CA VAL A 179 10.76 4.57 16.73
C VAL A 179 11.34 4.96 15.37
N VAL A 180 12.67 4.80 15.21
CA VAL A 180 13.37 5.06 13.95
C VAL A 180 12.94 4.08 12.86
N ALA A 181 12.83 2.79 13.19
CA ALA A 181 12.35 1.77 12.24
C ALA A 181 10.89 2.04 11.80
N GLY A 182 10.03 2.49 12.72
CA GLY A 182 8.66 2.88 12.41
C GLY A 182 8.59 4.12 11.53
N ALA A 183 9.45 5.11 11.76
CA ALA A 183 9.58 6.28 10.88
C ALA A 183 10.05 5.87 9.47
N PHE A 184 11.04 4.99 9.37
CA PHE A 184 11.53 4.48 8.09
C PHE A 184 10.44 3.69 7.33
N MET A 185 9.70 2.81 8.03
CA MET A 185 8.56 2.10 7.45
C MET A 185 7.48 3.06 6.94
N ALA A 186 7.16 4.12 7.69
CA ALA A 186 6.21 5.13 7.24
C ALA A 186 6.73 5.94 6.05
N PHE A 187 8.02 6.27 6.01
CA PHE A 187 8.62 6.94 4.87
C PHE A 187 8.49 6.11 3.59
N GLU A 188 8.87 4.84 3.65
CA GLU A 188 8.79 3.92 2.51
C GLU A 188 7.34 3.64 2.09
N HIS A 189 6.43 3.56 3.07
CA HIS A 189 4.99 3.48 2.81
C HIS A 189 4.50 4.69 2.01
N GLY A 190 4.76 5.92 2.47
CA GLY A 190 4.39 7.13 1.75
C GLY A 190 5.04 7.20 0.36
N GLY A 191 6.31 6.79 0.25
CA GLY A 191 7.06 6.79 -0.99
C GLY A 191 6.53 5.83 -2.04
N ASN A 192 6.01 4.65 -1.67
CA ASN A 192 5.45 3.72 -2.64
C ASN A 192 3.95 3.95 -2.90
N ASP A 193 3.16 4.28 -1.88
CA ASP A 193 1.70 4.32 -1.97
C ASP A 193 1.16 5.64 -2.52
N ALA A 194 1.69 6.79 -2.09
CA ALA A 194 1.23 8.09 -2.59
C ALA A 194 1.51 8.23 -4.10
N GLN A 195 2.60 7.62 -4.59
CA GLN A 195 2.92 7.58 -6.01
C GLN A 195 1.84 6.90 -6.85
N LYS A 196 1.10 5.92 -6.32
CA LYS A 196 0.02 5.24 -7.06
C LYS A 196 -1.11 6.22 -7.37
N SER A 197 -1.50 7.03 -6.38
CA SER A 197 -2.47 8.11 -6.52
C SER A 197 -1.97 9.22 -7.45
N MET A 198 -0.69 9.60 -7.35
CA MET A 198 -0.07 10.53 -8.31
C MET A 198 -0.17 10.01 -9.74
N GLY A 199 0.03 8.70 -9.95
CA GLY A 199 -0.08 8.05 -11.25
C GLY A 199 -1.48 8.17 -11.84
N MET A 200 -2.52 7.95 -11.03
CA MET A 200 -3.92 8.05 -11.45
C MET A 200 -4.34 9.48 -11.81
N ILE A 201 -3.93 10.47 -11.03
CA ILE A 201 -4.20 11.89 -11.37
C ILE A 201 -3.46 12.27 -12.65
N THR A 202 -2.20 11.89 -12.78
CA THR A 202 -1.38 12.22 -13.96
C THR A 202 -1.94 11.55 -15.23
N MET A 203 -2.42 10.31 -15.12
CA MET A 203 -3.14 9.62 -16.19
C MET A 203 -4.40 10.40 -16.62
N ALA A 204 -5.18 10.91 -15.66
CA ALA A 204 -6.37 11.70 -15.97
C ALA A 204 -6.05 13.04 -16.64
N LEU A 205 -4.99 13.72 -16.18
CA LEU A 205 -4.51 14.97 -16.79
C LEU A 205 -4.01 14.75 -18.22
N LEU A 206 -3.29 13.65 -18.47
CA LEU A 206 -2.77 13.29 -19.78
C LEU A 206 -3.91 12.91 -20.74
N SER A 207 -4.81 12.02 -20.32
CA SER A 207 -6.02 11.64 -21.07
C SER A 207 -6.93 12.83 -21.37
N GLY A 208 -6.97 13.83 -20.48
CA GLY A 208 -7.73 15.06 -20.66
C GLY A 208 -7.08 16.13 -21.53
N GLY A 209 -5.83 15.92 -21.96
CA GLY A 209 -5.07 16.90 -22.75
C GLY A 209 -4.55 18.10 -21.95
N PHE A 210 -4.56 18.05 -20.61
CA PHE A 210 -4.03 19.14 -19.75
C PHE A 210 -2.51 19.12 -19.65
N ILE A 211 -1.88 17.98 -19.93
CA ILE A 211 -0.43 17.81 -20.02
C ILE A 211 -0.10 17.04 -21.29
N SER A 212 1.07 17.32 -21.89
CA SER A 212 1.51 16.70 -23.15
C SER A 212 2.35 15.44 -22.97
N SER A 213 2.89 15.22 -21.77
CA SER A 213 3.74 14.08 -21.43
C SER A 213 3.48 13.64 -20.00
N PHE A 214 3.78 12.38 -19.70
CA PHE A 214 3.62 11.83 -18.35
C PHE A 214 4.73 12.34 -17.42
N ASN A 215 4.56 13.56 -16.92
CA ASN A 215 5.39 14.18 -15.89
C ASN A 215 4.47 14.56 -14.73
N VAL A 216 4.68 13.95 -13.56
CA VAL A 216 3.83 14.19 -12.38
C VAL A 216 4.01 15.64 -11.92
N PRO A 217 2.97 16.50 -11.98
CA PRO A 217 3.08 17.89 -11.57
C PRO A 217 3.33 18.01 -10.06
N THR A 218 4.09 19.02 -9.64
CA THR A 218 4.42 19.24 -8.22
C THR A 218 3.16 19.38 -7.34
N TRP A 219 2.10 20.02 -7.85
CA TRP A 219 0.84 20.13 -7.10
C TRP A 219 0.18 18.77 -6.85
N VAL A 220 0.32 17.82 -7.78
CA VAL A 220 -0.19 16.45 -7.62
C VAL A 220 0.60 15.74 -6.51
N ILE A 221 1.92 15.91 -6.47
CA ILE A 221 2.78 15.36 -5.42
C ILE A 221 2.33 15.90 -4.05
N ILE A 222 2.21 17.24 -3.93
CA ILE A 222 1.80 17.89 -2.68
C ILE A 222 0.39 17.45 -2.26
N ALA A 223 -0.56 17.39 -3.19
CA ALA A 223 -1.94 17.02 -2.89
C ALA A 223 -2.05 15.56 -2.40
N CYS A 224 -1.38 14.61 -3.07
CA CYS A 224 -1.34 13.21 -2.63
C CYS A 224 -0.61 13.08 -1.29
N ALA A 225 0.53 13.76 -1.11
CA ALA A 225 1.26 13.76 0.16
C ALA A 225 0.38 14.23 1.33
N LEU A 226 -0.37 15.33 1.13
CA LEU A 226 -1.32 15.84 2.13
C LEU A 226 -2.47 14.88 2.37
N ALA A 227 -3.09 14.32 1.32
CA ALA A 227 -4.20 13.38 1.45
C ALA A 227 -3.77 12.12 2.23
N MET A 228 -2.63 11.53 1.87
CA MET A 228 -2.03 10.39 2.57
C MET A 228 -1.75 10.71 4.04
N ALA A 229 -1.15 11.88 4.33
CA ALA A 229 -0.82 12.28 5.69
C ALA A 229 -2.06 12.56 6.56
N LEU A 230 -3.07 13.23 6.00
CA LEU A 230 -4.34 13.51 6.68
C LEU A 230 -5.13 12.23 6.93
N GLY A 231 -5.18 11.33 5.95
CA GLY A 231 -5.73 10.00 6.12
C GLY A 231 -5.01 9.26 7.25
N THR A 232 -3.69 9.32 7.24
CA THR A 232 -2.88 8.71 8.30
C THR A 232 -3.22 9.28 9.69
N ALA A 233 -3.37 10.60 9.78
CA ALA A 233 -3.73 11.29 11.01
C ALA A 233 -5.16 10.94 11.51
N ALA A 234 -6.10 10.67 10.61
CA ALA A 234 -7.44 10.19 10.97
C ALA A 234 -7.41 8.78 11.60
N GLY A 235 -6.39 7.98 11.24
CA GLY A 235 -6.05 6.71 11.88
C GLY A 235 -6.94 5.52 11.51
N GLY A 236 -6.52 4.31 11.87
CA GLY A 236 -7.18 3.06 11.43
C GLY A 236 -7.58 2.13 12.56
N LYS A 237 -8.32 2.62 13.58
CA LYS A 237 -8.56 1.88 14.86
C LYS A 237 -8.99 0.42 14.68
N LYS A 238 -9.87 0.13 13.73
CA LYS A 238 -10.34 -1.24 13.42
C LYS A 238 -9.21 -2.15 12.95
N ILE A 239 -8.43 -1.70 11.96
CA ILE A 239 -7.34 -2.50 11.37
C ILE A 239 -6.14 -2.59 12.33
N ILE A 240 -5.83 -1.52 13.08
CA ILE A 240 -4.78 -1.51 14.11
C ILE A 240 -5.00 -2.67 15.10
N LYS A 241 -6.26 -2.87 15.51
CA LYS A 241 -6.64 -3.95 16.44
C LYS A 241 -6.36 -5.34 15.86
N THR A 242 -6.70 -5.56 14.58
CA THR A 242 -6.47 -6.85 13.89
C THR A 242 -4.98 -7.12 13.67
N MET A 243 -4.23 -6.14 13.16
CA MET A 243 -2.82 -6.31 12.78
C MET A 243 -1.88 -6.39 13.98
N GLY A 244 -2.19 -5.68 15.07
CA GLY A 244 -1.29 -5.57 16.22
C GLY A 244 -1.14 -6.82 17.11
N SER A 245 -2.09 -7.75 17.06
CA SER A 245 -2.08 -8.94 17.94
C SER A 245 -2.32 -10.27 17.20
N GLY A 246 -2.58 -10.20 15.89
CA GLY A 246 -3.13 -11.28 15.09
C GLY A 246 -2.15 -12.36 14.68
N MET A 247 -0.91 -12.03 14.30
CA MET A 247 -0.02 -12.99 13.60
C MET A 247 1.12 -13.55 14.46
N ALA A 248 1.77 -12.74 15.30
CA ALA A 248 2.86 -13.14 16.18
C ALA A 248 2.90 -12.27 17.45
N LYS A 249 3.42 -12.81 18.55
CA LYS A 249 3.71 -12.00 19.76
C LYS A 249 4.97 -11.17 19.51
N LEU A 250 4.84 -9.85 19.60
CA LEU A 250 5.93 -8.91 19.30
C LEU A 250 6.54 -8.35 20.59
N THR A 251 7.86 -8.49 20.72
CA THR A 251 8.70 -7.70 21.64
C THR A 251 9.31 -6.50 20.89
N PRO A 252 9.87 -5.48 21.57
CA PRO A 252 10.48 -4.32 20.88
C PRO A 252 11.51 -4.70 19.82
N VAL A 253 12.37 -5.70 20.09
CA VAL A 253 13.33 -6.23 19.11
C VAL A 253 12.64 -6.82 17.88
N ASN A 254 11.58 -7.61 18.09
CA ASN A 254 10.80 -8.19 17.00
C ASN A 254 10.15 -7.08 16.15
N GLY A 255 9.59 -6.06 16.81
CA GLY A 255 8.94 -4.92 16.15
C GLY A 255 9.92 -4.11 15.31
N PHE A 256 11.08 -3.77 15.88
CA PHE A 256 12.17 -3.14 15.13
C PHE A 256 12.57 -3.96 13.90
N THR A 257 12.81 -5.26 14.09
CA THR A 257 13.24 -6.15 13.01
C THR A 257 12.22 -6.22 11.89
N ALA A 258 10.93 -6.35 12.25
CA ALA A 258 9.85 -6.42 11.28
C ALA A 258 9.68 -5.12 10.49
N GLN A 259 9.76 -3.95 11.16
CA GLN A 259 9.64 -2.66 10.50
C GLN A 259 10.85 -2.35 9.62
N THR A 260 12.07 -2.57 10.11
CA THR A 260 13.29 -2.36 9.32
C THR A 260 13.35 -3.28 8.11
N GLY A 261 13.05 -4.57 8.29
CA GLY A 261 13.01 -5.53 7.19
C GLY A 261 11.90 -5.20 6.18
N GLY A 262 10.70 -4.85 6.65
CA GLY A 262 9.59 -4.47 5.77
C GLY A 262 9.90 -3.20 4.98
N ALA A 263 10.41 -2.17 5.64
CA ALA A 263 10.80 -0.92 5.01
C ALA A 263 11.90 -1.13 3.96
N ALA A 264 12.94 -1.93 4.28
CA ALA A 264 13.99 -2.26 3.32
C ALA A 264 13.45 -2.98 2.07
N VAL A 265 12.47 -3.87 2.22
CA VAL A 265 11.86 -4.55 1.08
C VAL A 265 10.98 -3.61 0.24
N ILE A 266 10.25 -2.69 0.87
CA ILE A 266 9.49 -1.65 0.15
C ILE A 266 10.44 -0.73 -0.60
N PHE A 267 11.54 -0.31 0.04
CA PHE A 267 12.57 0.51 -0.58
C PHE A 267 13.16 -0.18 -1.81
N LEU A 268 13.58 -1.45 -1.66
CA LEU A 268 14.09 -2.24 -2.78
C LEU A 268 13.07 -2.35 -3.92
N ALA A 269 11.80 -2.67 -3.62
CA ALA A 269 10.76 -2.73 -4.64
C ALA A 269 10.54 -1.36 -5.34
N THR A 270 10.64 -0.27 -4.58
CA THR A 270 10.53 1.10 -5.10
C THR A 270 11.68 1.45 -6.04
N LEU A 271 12.91 0.98 -5.77
CA LEU A 271 14.05 1.10 -6.69
C LEU A 271 13.82 0.35 -8.00
N PHE A 272 13.08 -0.76 -7.98
CA PHE A 272 12.63 -1.47 -9.18
C PHE A 272 11.34 -0.88 -9.78
N HIS A 273 10.89 0.28 -9.29
CA HIS A 273 9.69 0.99 -9.72
C HIS A 273 8.39 0.18 -9.60
N ALA A 274 8.39 -0.82 -8.71
CA ALA A 274 7.29 -1.76 -8.54
C ALA A 274 6.25 -1.19 -7.56
N PRO A 275 4.97 -1.07 -7.96
CA PRO A 275 3.88 -0.80 -7.03
C PRO A 275 3.63 -2.06 -6.20
N VAL A 276 4.05 -2.05 -4.94
CA VAL A 276 3.96 -3.20 -4.04
C VAL A 276 2.94 -3.00 -2.94
N SER A 277 2.49 -4.12 -2.38
CA SER A 277 1.64 -4.14 -1.19
C SER A 277 2.47 -4.08 0.09
N THR A 278 2.49 -2.92 0.72
CA THR A 278 3.09 -2.68 2.03
C THR A 278 2.48 -3.60 3.10
N THR A 279 1.15 -3.81 3.05
CA THR A 279 0.41 -4.76 3.89
C THR A 279 0.95 -6.18 3.77
N HIS A 280 1.26 -6.66 2.56
CA HIS A 280 1.81 -8.01 2.41
C HIS A 280 3.23 -8.10 2.94
N ILE A 281 4.06 -7.10 2.60
CA ILE A 281 5.47 -7.06 3.01
C ILE A 281 5.56 -7.04 4.54
N ILE A 282 4.85 -6.13 5.24
CA ILE A 282 4.94 -6.10 6.72
C ILE A 282 4.43 -7.40 7.34
N SER A 283 3.34 -7.97 6.80
CA SER A 283 2.72 -9.17 7.36
C SER A 283 3.68 -10.34 7.27
N THR A 284 4.32 -10.49 6.11
CA THR A 284 5.31 -11.54 5.87
C THR A 284 6.59 -11.32 6.66
N THR A 285 7.08 -10.09 6.79
CA THR A 285 8.24 -9.80 7.66
C THR A 285 7.94 -10.11 9.13
N VAL A 286 6.75 -9.77 9.63
CA VAL A 286 6.30 -10.16 10.98
C VAL A 286 6.25 -11.69 11.13
N MET A 287 5.74 -12.41 10.12
CA MET A 287 5.73 -13.87 10.12
C MET A 287 7.15 -14.45 10.12
N GLY A 288 8.08 -13.89 9.34
CA GLY A 288 9.48 -14.31 9.30
C GLY A 288 10.18 -14.11 10.65
N VAL A 289 9.97 -12.95 11.28
CA VAL A 289 10.46 -12.66 12.64
C VAL A 289 9.91 -13.68 13.66
N GLY A 290 8.63 -14.03 13.58
CA GLY A 290 8.04 -15.09 14.41
C GLY A 290 8.68 -16.45 14.15
N ALA A 291 8.74 -16.86 12.89
CA ALA A 291 9.25 -18.15 12.46
C ALA A 291 10.72 -18.39 12.88
N SER A 292 11.54 -17.35 12.94
CA SER A 292 12.94 -17.44 13.41
C SER A 292 13.09 -17.91 14.86
N LYS A 293 12.08 -17.69 15.71
CA LYS A 293 12.06 -18.27 17.06
C LYS A 293 11.63 -19.71 16.99
N ARG A 294 10.41 -19.94 16.48
CA ARG A 294 9.79 -21.25 16.22
C ARG A 294 8.70 -21.06 15.16
N ILE A 295 8.63 -21.97 14.18
CA ILE A 295 7.58 -21.96 13.14
C ILE A 295 6.17 -21.92 13.75
N LYS A 296 5.94 -22.65 14.85
CA LYS A 296 4.65 -22.68 15.57
C LYS A 296 4.27 -21.38 16.29
N SER A 297 5.19 -20.41 16.39
CA SER A 297 4.89 -19.12 17.04
C SER A 297 4.08 -18.17 16.15
N VAL A 298 4.03 -18.45 14.84
CA VAL A 298 3.16 -17.79 13.88
C VAL A 298 1.78 -18.41 13.97
N LYS A 299 0.75 -17.58 14.08
CA LYS A 299 -0.66 -18.01 14.05
C LYS A 299 -1.10 -18.28 12.61
N TRP A 300 -0.75 -19.47 12.09
CA TRP A 300 -0.95 -19.85 10.68
C TRP A 300 -2.41 -19.75 10.21
N GLY A 301 -3.40 -20.01 11.06
CA GLY A 301 -4.81 -19.83 10.68
C GLY A 301 -5.15 -18.36 10.34
N VAL A 302 -4.57 -17.41 11.08
CA VAL A 302 -4.74 -15.98 10.76
C VAL A 302 -3.98 -15.63 9.49
N ALA A 303 -2.75 -16.13 9.33
CA ALA A 303 -1.95 -15.92 8.12
C ALA A 303 -2.67 -16.42 6.85
N GLN A 304 -3.27 -17.61 6.90
CA GLN A 304 -4.03 -18.19 5.79
C GLN A 304 -5.24 -17.32 5.41
N ASN A 305 -6.01 -16.85 6.39
CA ASN A 305 -7.15 -15.97 6.13
C ASN A 305 -6.74 -14.65 5.45
N ILE A 306 -5.58 -14.12 5.85
CA ILE A 306 -5.00 -12.92 5.25
C ILE A 306 -4.58 -13.19 3.80
N VAL A 307 -3.90 -14.31 3.53
CA VAL A 307 -3.51 -14.70 2.16
C VAL A 307 -4.73 -14.88 1.25
N TRP A 308 -5.83 -15.44 1.76
CA TRP A 308 -7.08 -15.54 0.99
C TRP A 308 -7.63 -14.16 0.61
N ALA A 309 -7.63 -13.20 1.54
CA ALA A 309 -8.03 -11.84 1.22
C ALA A 309 -7.15 -11.23 0.11
N TRP A 310 -5.84 -11.52 0.14
CA TRP A 310 -4.90 -11.02 -0.88
C TRP A 310 -5.19 -11.57 -2.28
N ILE A 311 -5.46 -12.88 -2.39
CA ILE A 311 -5.78 -13.54 -3.66
C ILE A 311 -7.10 -13.03 -4.22
N LEU A 312 -8.10 -12.82 -3.35
CA LEU A 312 -9.45 -12.43 -3.76
C LEU A 312 -9.57 -10.94 -4.14
N THR A 313 -8.70 -10.08 -3.65
CA THR A 313 -8.78 -8.63 -3.91
C THR A 313 -8.75 -8.29 -5.39
N ILE A 314 -7.81 -8.83 -6.18
CA ILE A 314 -7.70 -8.49 -7.62
C ILE A 314 -8.94 -8.93 -8.42
N PRO A 315 -9.40 -10.21 -8.33
CA PRO A 315 -10.61 -10.63 -9.03
C PRO A 315 -11.85 -9.83 -8.61
N ILE A 316 -12.02 -9.57 -7.32
CA ILE A 316 -13.21 -8.86 -6.83
C ILE A 316 -13.22 -7.41 -7.33
N THR A 317 -12.10 -6.68 -7.25
CA THR A 317 -12.07 -5.30 -7.74
C THR A 317 -12.14 -5.19 -9.26
N ALA A 318 -11.64 -6.19 -9.99
CA ALA A 318 -11.80 -6.28 -11.43
C ALA A 318 -13.27 -6.44 -11.83
N VAL A 319 -13.98 -7.37 -11.20
CA VAL A 319 -15.42 -7.59 -11.43
C VAL A 319 -16.24 -6.38 -10.99
N LEU A 320 -15.94 -5.81 -9.82
CA LEU A 320 -16.64 -4.63 -9.32
C LEU A 320 -16.43 -3.42 -10.24
N SER A 321 -15.23 -3.25 -10.79
CA SER A 321 -14.96 -2.18 -11.75
C SER A 321 -15.71 -2.40 -13.06
N ALA A 322 -15.80 -3.64 -13.55
CA ALA A 322 -16.57 -3.96 -14.73
C ALA A 322 -18.06 -3.61 -14.54
N ILE A 323 -18.64 -4.01 -13.40
CA ILE A 323 -20.04 -3.70 -13.05
C ILE A 323 -20.27 -2.19 -13.05
N ILE A 324 -19.42 -1.42 -12.35
CA ILE A 324 -19.55 0.04 -12.27
C ILE A 324 -19.47 0.68 -13.66
N ILE A 325 -18.55 0.22 -14.51
CA ILE A 325 -18.42 0.75 -15.87
C ILE A 325 -19.65 0.46 -16.72
N TYR A 326 -20.21 -0.75 -16.64
CA TYR A 326 -21.45 -1.08 -17.33
C TYR A 326 -22.63 -0.25 -16.82
N MET A 327 -22.69 0.04 -15.52
CA MET A 327 -23.72 0.91 -14.94
C MET A 327 -23.56 2.38 -15.34
N MET A 328 -22.33 2.87 -15.49
CA MET A 328 -22.06 4.26 -15.87
C MET A 328 -22.24 4.52 -17.37
N LYS A 329 -21.99 3.51 -18.22
CA LYS A 329 -22.00 3.61 -19.68
C LYS A 329 -23.28 4.25 -20.28
N PRO A 330 -24.50 4.00 -19.78
CA PRO A 330 -25.72 4.65 -20.29
C PRO A 330 -25.82 6.15 -19.98
N PHE A 331 -25.09 6.65 -18.98
CA PHE A 331 -25.19 8.02 -18.49
C PHE A 331 -24.08 8.95 -19.02
N MET A 332 -23.14 8.43 -19.82
CA MET A 332 -21.94 9.12 -20.29
C MET A 332 -21.93 9.28 -21.81
#